data_AF-A0A0H3CA37-F1
#
_entry.id   AF-A0A0H3CA37-F1
#
_cell.length_a   1.000
_cell.length_b   1.000
_cell.length_c   1.000
_cell.angle_alpha   90.00
_cell.angle_beta   90.00
_cell.angle_gamma   90.00
#
_symmetry.space_group_name_H-M   'P 1'
#
loop_
_entity.id
_entity.type
_entity.pdbx_description
1 polymer ?
#
loop_
_entity_poly.entity_id
_entity_poly.type
_entity_poly.pdbx_seq_one_letter_code
_entity_poly.pdbx_strand_id
1 'polypeptide(L)'
;MSAFTKKLAAVAEAQFNQFHWYHEGDQPLRGQIGRYWSENNWAIQPVSTAWSAAFVSWCVRKAGALPTEFRFDPMHSTFVYDAIRTPRAYRGVDFNALPIEVGDILQNNRDGQSFDFAHAQAHPSYTSHSAIVIEVGADSGGPYALTVGGNEADSVGRKLVRLTSAGKVKPRANSPYIALLKCQK
;
A
#
# COMPACT_ATOMS: atom_id res chain seq x y z
N MET A 1 11.01 -13.68 -5.85
CA MET A 1 9.77 -13.51 -5.07
C MET A 1 9.70 -14.58 -3.99
N SER A 2 9.59 -14.17 -2.72
CA SER A 2 9.46 -15.06 -1.56
C SER A 2 8.04 -15.64 -1.43
N ALA A 3 7.87 -16.63 -0.54
CA ALA A 3 6.54 -17.16 -0.21
C ALA A 3 5.62 -16.07 0.39
N PHE A 4 6.19 -15.16 1.20
CA PHE A 4 5.47 -14.04 1.79
C PHE A 4 4.97 -13.06 0.73
N THR A 5 5.86 -12.58 -0.14
CA THR A 5 5.51 -11.61 -1.20
C THR A 5 4.49 -12.18 -2.19
N LYS A 6 4.61 -13.46 -2.57
CA LYS A 6 3.61 -14.15 -3.40
C LYS A 6 2.24 -14.21 -2.71
N LYS A 7 2.20 -14.53 -1.41
CA LYS A 7 0.95 -14.60 -0.65
C LYS A 7 0.33 -13.21 -0.46
N LEU A 8 1.14 -12.19 -0.20
CA LEU A 8 0.69 -10.81 -0.08
C LEU A 8 0.03 -10.31 -1.38
N ALA A 9 0.69 -10.52 -2.51
CA ALA A 9 0.14 -10.18 -3.82
C ALA A 9 -1.19 -10.92 -4.07
N ALA A 10 -1.23 -12.24 -3.84
CA ALA A 10 -2.43 -13.03 -4.03
C ALA A 10 -3.60 -12.59 -3.12
N VAL A 11 -3.33 -12.23 -1.86
CA VAL A 11 -4.36 -11.71 -0.94
C VAL A 11 -4.93 -10.39 -1.44
N ALA A 12 -4.08 -9.43 -1.77
CA ALA A 12 -4.51 -8.13 -2.27
C ALA A 12 -5.27 -8.28 -3.60
N GLU A 13 -4.76 -9.11 -4.50
CA GLU A 13 -5.39 -9.40 -5.78
C GLU A 13 -6.78 -10.03 -5.61
N ALA A 14 -6.93 -10.98 -4.69
CA ALA A 14 -8.22 -11.58 -4.39
C ALA A 14 -9.24 -10.56 -3.89
N GLN A 15 -8.82 -9.61 -3.03
CA GLN A 15 -9.71 -8.53 -2.59
C GLN A 15 -10.13 -7.64 -3.76
N PHE A 16 -9.21 -7.29 -4.66
CA PHE A 16 -9.59 -6.55 -5.86
C PHE A 16 -10.60 -7.34 -6.70
N ASN A 17 -10.29 -8.58 -7.06
CA ASN A 17 -11.13 -9.41 -7.93
C ASN A 17 -12.56 -9.56 -7.37
N GLN A 18 -12.67 -9.67 -6.05
CA GLN A 18 -13.96 -9.83 -5.38
C GLN A 18 -14.72 -8.51 -5.24
N PHE A 19 -14.05 -7.38 -4.99
CA PHE A 19 -14.72 -6.17 -4.49
C PHE A 19 -14.66 -4.92 -5.39
N HIS A 20 -13.86 -4.90 -6.46
CA HIS A 20 -13.66 -3.69 -7.29
C HIS A 20 -14.91 -3.11 -7.95
N TRP A 21 -16.00 -3.88 -8.05
CA TRP A 21 -17.29 -3.41 -8.59
C TRP A 21 -18.23 -2.85 -7.53
N TYR A 22 -17.89 -2.95 -6.24
CA TYR A 22 -18.74 -2.49 -5.16
C TYR A 22 -18.24 -1.16 -4.62
N HIS A 23 -19.16 -0.23 -4.40
CA HIS A 23 -18.91 0.97 -3.63
C HIS A 23 -18.82 0.62 -2.13
N GLU A 24 -17.99 1.33 -1.37
CA GLU A 24 -17.70 1.04 0.04
C GLU A 24 -18.95 1.09 0.95
N GLY A 25 -19.98 1.84 0.55
CA GLY A 25 -21.27 1.88 1.23
C GLY A 25 -22.13 0.62 1.07
N ASP A 26 -21.84 -0.19 0.05
CA ASP A 26 -22.69 -1.30 -0.39
C ASP A 26 -22.15 -2.66 0.06
N GLN A 27 -23.05 -3.62 0.26
CA GLN A 27 -22.65 -5.00 0.50
C GLN A 27 -22.23 -5.68 -0.83
N PRO A 28 -21.26 -6.61 -0.80
CA PRO A 28 -20.58 -7.16 0.37
C PRO A 28 -19.37 -6.36 0.85
N LEU A 29 -18.93 -5.32 0.12
CA LEU A 29 -17.70 -4.59 0.44
C LEU A 29 -17.77 -3.88 1.79
N ARG A 30 -18.90 -3.23 2.15
CA ARG A 30 -19.06 -2.61 3.47
C ARG A 30 -18.78 -3.58 4.62
N GLY A 31 -19.32 -4.79 4.53
CA GLY A 31 -19.06 -5.85 5.50
C GLY A 31 -17.59 -6.27 5.52
N GLN A 32 -16.96 -6.37 4.34
CA GLN A 32 -15.54 -6.68 4.22
C GLN A 32 -14.64 -5.58 4.81
N ILE A 33 -14.98 -4.30 4.62
CA ILE A 33 -14.24 -3.19 5.24
C ILE A 33 -14.25 -3.34 6.76
N GLY A 34 -15.38 -3.71 7.36
CA GLY A 34 -15.45 -4.05 8.78
C GLY A 34 -14.49 -5.18 9.19
N ARG A 35 -14.22 -6.15 8.32
CA ARG A 35 -13.22 -7.21 8.55
C ARG A 35 -11.78 -6.69 8.48
N TYR A 36 -11.47 -5.75 7.58
CA TYR A 36 -10.15 -5.12 7.54
C TYR A 36 -9.80 -4.45 8.87
N TRP A 37 -10.77 -3.81 9.53
CA TRP A 37 -10.59 -3.23 10.87
C TRP A 37 -10.52 -4.30 11.97
N SER A 38 -11.55 -5.13 12.09
CA SER A 38 -11.69 -6.06 13.21
C SER A 38 -10.61 -7.13 13.24
N GLU A 39 -10.16 -7.65 12.09
CA GLU A 39 -9.11 -8.67 12.03
C GLU A 39 -7.69 -8.08 12.19
N ASN A 40 -7.54 -6.75 12.18
CA ASN A 40 -6.37 -6.06 12.71
C ASN A 40 -6.47 -5.77 14.22
N ASN A 41 -7.54 -6.24 14.88
CA ASN A 41 -7.88 -5.96 16.27
C ASN A 41 -8.16 -4.47 16.53
N TRP A 42 -8.77 -3.77 15.57
CA TRP A 42 -9.22 -2.39 15.71
C TRP A 42 -10.74 -2.30 15.73
N ALA A 43 -11.26 -1.27 16.38
CA ALA A 43 -12.68 -0.96 16.33
C ALA A 43 -13.11 -0.67 14.88
N ILE A 44 -14.21 -1.29 14.46
CA ILE A 44 -14.80 -1.05 13.15
C ILE A 44 -15.15 0.43 13.02
N GLN A 45 -14.67 1.06 11.95
CA GLN A 45 -14.98 2.44 11.62
C GLN A 45 -16.08 2.52 10.55
N PRO A 46 -16.85 3.63 10.49
CA PRO A 46 -17.72 3.90 9.35
C PRO A 46 -16.87 4.04 8.07
N VAL A 47 -17.46 3.74 6.91
CA VAL A 47 -16.73 3.80 5.64
C VAL A 47 -16.33 5.22 5.23
N SER A 48 -16.96 6.24 5.80
CA SER A 48 -16.50 7.64 5.71
C SER A 48 -15.14 7.91 6.35
N THR A 49 -14.66 7.00 7.21
CA THR A 49 -13.27 6.99 7.67
C THR A 49 -12.41 6.24 6.66
N ALA A 50 -11.35 6.89 6.16
CA ALA A 50 -10.43 6.29 5.22
C ALA A 50 -9.87 4.95 5.75
N TRP A 51 -10.10 3.87 5.00
CA TRP A 51 -9.79 2.50 5.40
C TRP A 51 -8.62 1.88 4.61
N SER A 52 -7.93 2.68 3.78
CA SER A 52 -6.83 2.21 2.93
C SER A 52 -5.63 1.66 3.72
N ALA A 53 -5.29 2.25 4.88
CA ALA A 53 -4.24 1.74 5.74
C ALA A 53 -4.66 0.46 6.48
N ALA A 54 -5.94 0.34 6.86
CA ALA A 54 -6.49 -0.90 7.41
C ALA A 54 -6.46 -2.04 6.39
N PHE A 55 -6.79 -1.75 5.13
CA PHE A 55 -6.64 -2.70 4.03
C PHE A 55 -5.19 -3.20 3.88
N VAL A 56 -4.21 -2.29 3.81
CA VAL A 56 -2.78 -2.66 3.65
C VAL A 56 -2.31 -3.49 4.84
N SER A 57 -2.58 -3.02 6.07
CA SER A 57 -2.26 -3.74 7.30
C SER A 57 -2.90 -5.13 7.34
N TRP A 58 -4.16 -5.25 6.92
CA TRP A 58 -4.87 -6.52 6.85
C TRP A 58 -4.21 -7.48 5.86
N CYS A 59 -3.89 -7.03 4.65
CA CYS A 59 -3.24 -7.85 3.63
C CYS A 59 -1.86 -8.35 4.10
N VAL A 60 -1.05 -7.46 4.69
CA VAL A 60 0.28 -7.80 5.25
C VAL A 60 0.16 -8.83 6.38
N ARG A 61 -0.85 -8.69 7.25
CA ARG A 61 -1.15 -9.67 8.31
C ARG A 61 -1.56 -11.02 7.73
N LYS A 62 -2.46 -11.04 6.74
CA LYS A 62 -2.90 -12.27 6.06
C LYS A 62 -1.77 -12.97 5.30
N ALA A 63 -0.81 -12.22 4.79
CA ALA A 63 0.42 -12.75 4.22
C ALA A 63 1.33 -13.42 5.27
N GLY A 64 1.13 -13.15 6.56
CA GLY A 64 1.81 -13.80 7.67
C GLY A 64 2.89 -12.96 8.35
N ALA A 65 2.86 -11.63 8.18
CA ALA A 65 3.73 -10.74 8.93
C ALA A 65 3.28 -10.64 10.41
N LEU A 66 4.25 -10.64 11.31
CA LEU A 66 4.04 -10.48 12.75
C LEU A 66 4.18 -8.99 13.16
N PRO A 67 3.62 -8.58 14.32
CA PRO A 67 3.80 -7.21 14.83
C PRO A 67 5.27 -6.83 15.09
N THR A 68 6.13 -7.83 15.31
CA THR A 68 7.59 -7.66 15.44
C THR A 68 8.30 -7.46 14.11
N GLU A 69 7.59 -7.57 12.98
CA GLU A 69 8.13 -7.49 11.62
C GLU A 69 7.57 -6.29 10.83
N PHE A 70 6.33 -5.90 11.13
CA PHE A 70 5.63 -4.79 10.50
C PHE A 70 4.80 -4.02 11.54
N ARG A 71 4.91 -2.69 11.52
CA ARG A 71 4.08 -1.80 12.33
C ARG A 71 2.67 -1.73 11.73
N PHE A 72 1.74 -2.52 12.22
CA PHE A 72 0.34 -2.40 11.82
C PHE A 72 -0.27 -1.13 12.41
N ASP A 73 -0.85 -0.28 11.56
CA ASP A 73 -1.47 0.98 11.99
C ASP A 73 -2.56 1.42 11.00
N PRO A 74 -3.67 2.02 11.47
CA PRO A 74 -4.69 2.60 10.60
C PRO A 74 -4.24 3.90 9.91
N MET A 75 -3.00 4.35 10.11
CA MET A 75 -2.40 5.48 9.41
C MET A 75 -1.18 5.04 8.57
N HIS A 76 -1.20 5.39 7.28
CA HIS A 76 -0.12 5.06 6.33
C HIS A 76 1.26 5.56 6.76
N SER A 77 1.33 6.83 7.15
CA SER A 77 2.58 7.49 7.54
C SER A 77 3.24 6.82 8.72
N THR A 78 2.49 6.22 9.65
CA THR A 78 3.05 5.57 10.83
C THR A 78 3.86 4.32 10.47
N PHE A 79 3.34 3.44 9.63
CA PHE A 79 4.09 2.25 9.22
C PHE A 79 5.22 2.56 8.23
N VAL A 80 5.08 3.64 7.45
CA VAL A 80 6.17 4.14 6.60
C VAL A 80 7.31 4.70 7.44
N TYR A 81 7.00 5.59 8.37
CA TYR A 81 7.97 6.17 9.30
C TYR A 81 8.72 5.08 10.08
N ASP A 82 7.99 4.08 10.59
CA ASP A 82 8.58 2.95 11.30
C ASP A 82 9.52 2.13 10.40
N ALA A 83 9.12 1.79 9.17
CA ALA A 83 9.97 1.03 8.25
C ALA A 83 11.19 1.81 7.76
N ILE A 84 11.15 3.14 7.78
CA ILE A 84 12.31 4.02 7.55
C ILE A 84 13.27 3.95 8.75
N ARG A 85 12.75 4.08 9.97
CA ARG A 85 13.56 4.21 11.20
C ARG A 85 14.10 2.89 11.73
N THR A 86 13.30 1.84 11.65
CA THR A 86 13.55 0.53 12.23
C THR A 86 13.25 -0.55 11.19
N PRO A 87 14.10 -0.69 10.15
CA PRO A 87 13.85 -1.65 9.08
C PRO A 87 13.80 -3.07 9.62
N ARG A 88 12.78 -3.81 9.21
CA ARG A 88 12.51 -5.20 9.62
C ARG A 88 12.13 -6.03 8.39
N ALA A 89 10.90 -6.53 8.31
CA ALA A 89 10.40 -7.15 7.07
C ALA A 89 10.22 -6.13 5.93
N TYR A 90 10.21 -4.83 6.26
CA TYR A 90 10.22 -3.75 5.30
C TYR A 90 11.31 -2.74 5.61
N ARG A 91 11.94 -2.21 4.56
CA ARG A 91 12.88 -1.10 4.61
C ARG A 91 12.32 0.07 3.81
N GLY A 92 12.11 1.21 4.46
CA GLY A 92 11.68 2.44 3.79
C GLY A 92 12.84 3.14 3.08
N VAL A 93 12.65 3.46 1.80
CA VAL A 93 13.58 4.22 0.97
C VAL A 93 12.81 5.27 0.15
N ASP A 94 13.52 6.23 -0.44
CA ASP A 94 12.92 7.12 -1.44
C ASP A 94 12.27 6.30 -2.56
N PHE A 95 11.12 6.76 -3.06
CA PHE A 95 10.30 6.03 -4.04
C PHE A 95 11.06 5.61 -5.30
N ASN A 96 12.10 6.33 -5.70
CA ASN A 96 12.90 6.05 -6.89
C ASN A 96 14.30 5.47 -6.59
N ALA A 97 14.61 5.21 -5.31
CA ALA A 97 15.94 4.75 -4.92
C ALA A 97 16.28 3.37 -5.49
N LEU A 98 15.30 2.45 -5.48
CA LEU A 98 15.46 1.05 -5.85
C LEU A 98 14.42 0.62 -6.90
N PRO A 99 14.73 -0.39 -7.76
CA PRO A 99 13.75 -0.99 -8.65
C PRO A 99 12.59 -1.57 -7.84
N ILE A 100 11.34 -1.38 -8.25
CA ILE A 100 10.16 -1.91 -7.52
C ILE A 100 9.95 -3.40 -7.78
N GLU A 101 9.43 -4.13 -6.80
CA GLU A 101 9.19 -5.57 -6.87
C GLU A 101 7.80 -5.94 -6.29
N VAL A 102 7.30 -7.10 -6.68
CA VAL A 102 6.04 -7.65 -6.12
C VAL A 102 6.17 -7.86 -4.61
N GLY A 103 5.18 -7.38 -3.86
CA GLY A 103 5.12 -7.41 -2.40
C GLY A 103 5.65 -6.16 -1.71
N ASP A 104 6.23 -5.21 -2.45
CA ASP A 104 6.54 -3.88 -1.94
C ASP A 104 5.26 -3.08 -1.66
N ILE A 105 5.39 -2.02 -0.85
CA ILE A 105 4.31 -1.05 -0.61
C ILE A 105 4.79 0.32 -1.07
N LEU A 106 4.02 0.95 -1.96
CA LEU A 106 4.34 2.27 -2.53
C LEU A 106 3.47 3.35 -1.89
N GLN A 107 4.09 4.39 -1.34
CA GLN A 107 3.42 5.53 -0.74
C GLN A 107 3.35 6.72 -1.70
N ASN A 108 2.21 7.40 -1.72
CA ASN A 108 2.02 8.67 -2.40
C ASN A 108 1.25 9.69 -1.56
N ASN A 109 1.34 10.95 -1.98
CA ASN A 109 0.56 12.03 -1.44
C ASN A 109 -0.93 11.88 -1.74
N ARG A 110 -1.77 12.43 -0.86
CA ARG A 110 -3.23 12.48 -0.98
C ARG A 110 -3.69 13.92 -0.72
N ASP A 111 -4.91 14.28 -1.16
CA ASP A 111 -5.57 15.55 -0.83
C ASP A 111 -4.74 16.80 -1.17
N GLY A 112 -4.11 16.78 -2.35
CA GLY A 112 -3.33 17.91 -2.88
C GLY A 112 -1.98 18.16 -2.19
N GLN A 113 -1.56 17.29 -1.26
CA GLN A 113 -0.27 17.43 -0.57
C GLN A 113 0.92 17.10 -1.48
N SER A 114 2.11 17.55 -1.08
CA SER A 114 3.37 17.35 -1.79
C SER A 114 4.54 17.07 -0.85
N PHE A 115 4.34 16.20 0.14
CA PHE A 115 5.40 15.68 1.00
C PHE A 115 6.38 14.82 0.20
N ASP A 116 7.64 14.82 0.63
CA ASP A 116 8.73 14.04 0.07
C ASP A 116 9.27 13.01 1.08
N PHE A 117 10.30 12.26 0.68
CA PHE A 117 10.90 11.27 1.56
C PHE A 117 11.48 11.88 2.83
N ALA A 118 12.11 13.06 2.76
CA ALA A 118 12.65 13.75 3.93
C ALA A 118 11.55 14.09 4.95
N HIS A 119 10.38 14.52 4.48
CA HIS A 119 9.20 14.72 5.32
C HIS A 119 8.79 13.43 6.01
N ALA A 120 8.71 12.32 5.27
CA ALA A 120 8.37 10.99 5.81
C ALA A 120 9.37 10.49 6.85
N GLN A 121 10.65 10.86 6.75
CA GLN A 121 11.68 10.50 7.72
C GLN A 121 11.57 11.29 9.05
N ALA A 122 11.05 12.52 8.96
CA ALA A 122 10.97 13.45 10.08
C ALA A 122 9.61 13.39 10.82
N HIS A 123 8.52 13.06 10.13
CA HIS A 123 7.16 13.17 10.66
C HIS A 123 6.46 11.80 10.71
N PRO A 124 6.05 11.31 11.89
CA PRO A 124 5.35 10.02 12.01
C PRO A 124 3.87 10.08 11.63
N SER A 125 3.31 11.29 11.48
CA SER A 125 1.90 11.53 11.19
C SER A 125 1.75 12.61 10.12
N TYR A 126 1.16 12.21 8.99
CA TYR A 126 0.82 13.08 7.86
C TYR A 126 -0.14 12.33 6.92
N THR A 127 -0.98 13.10 6.21
CA THR A 127 -1.93 12.58 5.23
C THR A 127 -1.19 11.99 4.03
N SER A 128 -1.43 10.71 3.75
CA SER A 128 -0.82 9.98 2.63
C SER A 128 -1.66 8.74 2.29
N HIS A 129 -1.28 8.06 1.23
CA HIS A 129 -1.89 6.81 0.80
C HIS A 129 -0.80 5.81 0.41
N SER A 130 -1.03 4.53 0.70
CA SER A 130 -0.15 3.45 0.26
C SER A 130 -0.94 2.32 -0.36
N ALA A 131 -0.31 1.63 -1.32
CA ALA A 131 -0.87 0.48 -2.01
C ALA A 131 0.20 -0.61 -2.20
N ILE A 132 -0.25 -1.87 -2.30
CA ILE A 132 0.61 -3.06 -2.40
C ILE A 132 0.91 -3.33 -3.86
N VAL A 133 2.19 -3.54 -4.21
CA VAL A 133 2.59 -3.97 -5.54
C VAL A 133 2.27 -5.44 -5.73
N ILE A 134 1.40 -5.75 -6.69
CA ILE A 134 0.98 -7.12 -6.98
C ILE A 134 1.62 -7.69 -8.25
N GLU A 135 2.10 -6.81 -9.14
CA GLU A 135 2.66 -7.19 -10.43
C GLU A 135 3.74 -6.20 -10.84
N VAL A 136 4.78 -6.70 -11.52
CA VAL A 136 5.76 -5.89 -12.26
C VAL A 136 5.91 -6.53 -13.64
N GLY A 137 5.78 -5.71 -14.69
CA GLY A 137 5.75 -6.18 -16.06
C GLY A 137 6.15 -5.10 -17.06
N ALA A 138 5.86 -5.33 -18.33
CA ALA A 138 6.03 -4.35 -19.38
C ALA A 138 4.91 -4.49 -20.41
N ASP A 139 4.43 -3.36 -20.93
CA ASP A 139 3.46 -3.26 -22.01
C ASP A 139 4.02 -2.37 -23.14
N SER A 140 3.19 -1.97 -24.10
CA SER A 140 3.58 -1.05 -25.17
C SER A 140 4.01 0.34 -24.67
N GLY A 141 3.63 0.73 -23.46
CA GLY A 141 4.06 1.96 -22.76
C GLY A 141 5.33 1.77 -21.91
N GLY A 142 5.97 0.60 -21.97
CA GLY A 142 7.20 0.27 -21.27
C GLY A 142 6.98 -0.39 -19.89
N PRO A 143 8.03 -0.46 -19.06
CA PRO A 143 7.96 -1.12 -17.76
C PRO A 143 6.90 -0.49 -16.84
N TYR A 144 6.14 -1.33 -16.15
CA TYR A 144 5.10 -0.93 -15.21
C TYR A 144 5.08 -1.80 -13.95
N ALA A 145 4.44 -1.28 -12.91
CA ALA A 145 3.95 -2.07 -11.78
C ALA A 145 2.43 -1.87 -11.64
N LEU A 146 1.72 -2.88 -11.15
CA LEU A 146 0.34 -2.74 -10.70
C LEU A 146 0.29 -2.75 -9.18
N THR A 147 -0.41 -1.77 -8.61
CA THR A 147 -0.68 -1.73 -7.19
C THR A 147 -2.15 -1.99 -6.91
N VAL A 148 -2.45 -2.58 -5.76
CA VAL A 148 -3.81 -2.71 -5.20
C VAL A 148 -3.89 -1.98 -3.86
N GLY A 149 -4.92 -1.17 -3.69
CA GLY A 149 -5.21 -0.45 -2.45
C GLY A 149 -6.69 -0.48 -2.09
N GLY A 150 -6.98 -0.21 -0.83
CA GLY A 150 -8.34 0.08 -0.36
C GLY A 150 -8.68 1.57 -0.48
N ASN A 151 -9.96 1.94 -0.38
CA ASN A 151 -10.48 3.30 -0.51
C ASN A 151 -9.91 4.04 -1.73
N GLU A 152 -9.75 3.29 -2.82
CA GLU A 152 -9.31 3.76 -4.13
C GLU A 152 -10.58 4.07 -4.94
N ALA A 153 -10.98 5.35 -4.97
CA ALA A 153 -12.29 5.77 -5.48
C ALA A 153 -13.44 5.01 -4.79
N ASP A 154 -13.40 5.01 -3.45
CA ASP A 154 -14.44 4.42 -2.59
C ASP A 154 -14.66 2.91 -2.85
N SER A 155 -13.60 2.20 -3.28
CA SER A 155 -13.59 0.76 -3.51
C SER A 155 -12.20 0.13 -3.24
N VAL A 156 -12.05 -1.17 -3.54
CA VAL A 156 -10.73 -1.82 -3.68
C VAL A 156 -10.27 -1.63 -5.13
N GLY A 157 -9.22 -0.86 -5.33
CA GLY A 157 -8.80 -0.39 -6.65
C GLY A 157 -7.42 -0.86 -7.06
N ARG A 158 -7.19 -0.89 -8.39
CA ARG A 158 -5.89 -1.11 -9.02
C ARG A 158 -5.37 0.18 -9.62
N LYS A 159 -4.06 0.41 -9.57
CA LYS A 159 -3.38 1.50 -10.25
C LYS A 159 -2.16 1.01 -11.02
N LEU A 160 -2.01 1.52 -12.24
CA LEU A 160 -0.79 1.34 -13.02
C LEU A 160 0.24 2.39 -12.64
N VAL A 161 1.44 1.94 -12.33
CA VAL A 161 2.60 2.75 -11.97
C VAL A 161 3.65 2.60 -13.05
N ARG A 162 3.98 3.70 -13.74
CA ARG A 162 5.01 3.67 -14.79
C ARG A 162 6.41 3.63 -14.17
N LEU A 163 7.27 2.82 -14.76
CA LEU A 163 8.64 2.63 -14.30
C LEU A 163 9.65 3.11 -15.36
N THR A 164 10.88 3.35 -14.90
CA THR A 164 12.03 3.55 -15.77
C THR A 164 12.49 2.21 -16.36
N SER A 165 13.41 2.23 -17.33
CA SER A 165 14.05 1.02 -17.84
C SER A 165 14.82 0.23 -16.77
N ALA A 166 15.23 0.91 -15.69
CA ALA A 166 15.85 0.29 -14.52
C ALA A 166 14.84 -0.23 -13.49
N GLY A 167 13.54 -0.25 -13.81
CA GLY A 167 12.47 -0.73 -12.91
C GLY A 167 12.13 0.21 -11.75
N LYS A 168 12.65 1.44 -11.73
CA LYS A 168 12.38 2.42 -10.67
C LYS A 168 11.09 3.18 -10.96
N VAL A 169 10.37 3.59 -9.91
CA VAL A 169 9.13 4.35 -10.06
C VAL A 169 9.40 5.70 -10.74
N LYS A 170 8.65 6.03 -11.79
CA LYS A 170 8.71 7.35 -12.43
C LYS A 170 7.95 8.38 -11.57
N PRO A 171 8.47 9.61 -11.42
CA PRO A 171 7.76 10.67 -10.74
C PRO A 171 6.47 11.03 -11.50
N ARG A 172 5.51 11.62 -10.77
CA ARG A 172 4.27 12.18 -11.33
C ARG A 172 3.88 13.45 -10.58
N ALA A 173 3.18 14.36 -11.25
CA ALA A 173 2.74 15.63 -10.66
C ALA A 173 1.52 15.46 -9.74
N ASN A 174 0.54 14.67 -10.15
CA ASN A 174 -0.66 14.43 -9.35
C ASN A 174 -0.38 13.36 -8.29
N SER A 175 -0.62 13.69 -7.02
CA SER A 175 -0.31 12.81 -5.89
C SER A 175 1.13 12.25 -5.97
N PRO A 176 2.18 13.09 -5.86
CA PRO A 176 3.57 12.65 -6.00
C PRO A 176 3.90 11.49 -5.07
N TYR A 177 4.78 10.58 -5.52
CA TYR A 177 5.26 9.49 -4.67
C TYR A 177 6.19 10.01 -3.58
N ILE A 178 6.18 9.34 -2.43
CA ILE A 178 6.92 9.75 -1.24
C ILE A 178 8.01 8.74 -0.94
N ALA A 179 7.60 7.50 -0.68
CA ALA A 179 8.47 6.43 -0.22
C ALA A 179 8.10 5.10 -0.86
N LEU A 180 9.09 4.21 -0.95
CA LEU A 180 8.92 2.80 -1.26
C LEU A 180 9.32 1.98 -0.03
N LEU A 181 8.39 1.17 0.47
CA LEU A 181 8.70 0.16 1.48
C LEU A 181 9.10 -1.12 0.77
N LYS A 182 10.41 -1.39 0.77
CA LYS A 182 10.99 -2.58 0.18
C LYS A 182 10.78 -3.79 1.08
N CYS A 183 10.10 -4.81 0.58
CA CYS A 183 9.95 -6.06 1.30
C CYS A 183 11.31 -6.78 1.41
N GLN A 184 11.63 -7.28 2.61
CA GLN A 184 12.87 -8.00 2.92
C GLN A 184 12.61 -9.45 3.37
N LYS A 185 11.34 -9.90 3.34
CA LYS A 185 10.86 -11.17 3.87
C LYS A 185 10.57 -12.21 2.79
#